data_AF-A0A9D4VH35-F1
#
_entry.id   AF-A0A9D4VH35-F1
#
_cell.length_a   1.000
_cell.length_b   1.000
_cell.length_c   1.000
_cell.angle_alpha   90.00
_cell.angle_beta   90.00
_cell.angle_gamma   90.00
#
_symmetry.space_group_name_H-M   'P 1'
#
loop_
_entity.id
_entity.type
_entity.pdbx_description
1 polymer ?
#
loop_
_entity_poly.entity_id
_entity_poly.type
_entity_poly.pdbx_seq_one_letter_code
_entity_poly.pdbx_strand_id
1 'polypeptide(L)'
;MGEGIVEKALESLGKGFDLTSDFRLKFCKGEERLILLNETEKRKLTVPGFGSIQDVSVDIKCDKGDRTRYQSDILTFTQMSELFNRKSSIPGKIPSGYFNSVFGFDYGSWSSEAANTKCLGVDGCLIRLFNLHIDPFPLLLSKKIIQAVPSSWDPPALARFIENFGTHILVGLSIGGKDLLLVKQDVSSNLGPSDLKNHLDELGDQLFSGTCNFLPKKKDQKHKIPPAFDVFGPQIAAFNGSTSVCAKD
;
A
#
# COMPACT_ATOMS: atom_id res chain seq x y z
N MET A 1 12.09 20.80 -7.19
CA MET A 1 11.51 20.04 -6.05
C MET A 1 11.06 18.62 -6.42
N GLY A 2 10.98 18.25 -7.72
CA GLY A 2 10.54 16.92 -8.17
C GLY A 2 11.65 15.91 -8.50
N GLU A 3 12.91 16.31 -8.66
CA GLU A 3 14.01 15.38 -8.93
C GLU A 3 14.14 14.36 -7.79
N GLY A 4 14.27 14.84 -6.54
CA GLY A 4 14.61 13.99 -5.39
C GLY A 4 13.71 12.77 -5.11
N ILE A 5 12.45 12.77 -5.55
CA ILE A 5 11.59 11.57 -5.40
C ILE A 5 11.94 10.49 -6.41
N VAL A 6 12.33 10.88 -7.63
CA VAL A 6 12.69 9.94 -8.69
C VAL A 6 14.05 9.30 -8.40
N GLU A 7 15.05 10.08 -7.97
CA GLU A 7 16.32 9.50 -7.53
C GLU A 7 16.13 8.56 -6.35
N LYS A 8 15.36 8.97 -5.33
CA LYS A 8 15.07 8.11 -4.18
C LYS A 8 14.37 6.81 -4.59
N ALA A 9 13.46 6.86 -5.56
CA ALA A 9 12.78 5.69 -6.09
C ALA A 9 13.76 4.76 -6.85
N LEU A 10 14.63 5.32 -7.70
CA LEU A 10 15.67 4.56 -8.40
C LEU A 10 16.65 3.90 -7.43
N GLU A 11 17.07 4.61 -6.37
CA GLU A 11 17.96 4.10 -5.33
C GLU A 11 17.32 3.00 -4.49
N SER A 12 16.00 3.00 -4.36
CA SER A 12 15.26 2.00 -3.58
C SER A 12 15.11 0.66 -4.32
N LEU A 13 15.12 0.66 -5.66
CA LEU A 13 15.06 -0.58 -6.44
C LEU A 13 16.26 -1.49 -6.12
N GLY A 14 15.97 -2.77 -5.91
CA GLY A 14 16.94 -3.79 -5.54
C GLY A 14 17.31 -3.81 -4.06
N LYS A 15 16.74 -2.94 -3.22
CA LYS A 15 16.94 -2.94 -1.77
C LYS A 15 16.02 -3.90 -1.05
N GLY A 16 16.43 -4.30 0.15
CA GLY A 16 15.64 -5.12 1.05
C GLY A 16 14.46 -4.36 1.65
N PHE A 17 13.41 -5.06 2.06
CA PHE A 17 12.37 -4.53 2.92
C PHE A 17 11.67 -5.64 3.72
N ASP A 18 11.01 -5.27 4.80
CA ASP A 18 10.16 -6.19 5.55
C ASP A 18 8.73 -6.14 5.03
N LEU A 19 8.18 -7.27 4.60
CA LEU A 19 6.78 -7.37 4.17
C LEU A 19 5.79 -6.99 5.29
N THR A 20 6.21 -7.14 6.54
CA THR A 20 5.45 -6.72 7.73
C THR A 20 5.51 -5.21 7.99
N SER A 21 6.30 -4.46 7.21
CA SER A 21 6.32 -2.99 7.23
C SER A 21 5.38 -2.39 6.18
N ASP A 22 5.07 -1.11 6.34
CA ASP A 22 4.39 -0.30 5.35
C ASP A 22 5.30 -0.10 4.10
N PHE A 23 4.69 0.03 2.92
CA PHE A 23 5.43 0.05 1.64
C PHE A 23 5.99 1.42 1.24
N ARG A 24 5.90 2.44 2.10
CA ARG A 24 6.59 3.72 1.86
C ARG A 24 8.10 3.51 1.83
N LEU A 25 8.79 4.21 0.93
CA LEU A 25 10.24 4.09 0.72
C LEU A 25 11.10 4.31 1.97
N LYS A 26 10.57 4.94 3.02
CA LYS A 26 11.27 5.10 4.30
C LYS A 26 11.52 3.78 5.04
N PHE A 27 10.82 2.71 4.67
CA PHE A 27 10.99 1.36 5.23
C PHE A 27 11.91 0.46 4.40
N CYS A 28 12.49 0.98 3.31
CA CYS A 28 13.55 0.28 2.59
C CYS A 28 14.77 0.11 3.49
N LYS A 29 15.36 -1.10 3.47
CA LYS A 29 16.51 -1.48 4.26
C LYS A 29 17.80 -1.38 3.45
N GLY A 30 18.87 -1.07 4.17
CA GLY A 30 20.22 -1.05 3.63
C GLY A 30 20.54 0.21 2.83
N GLU A 31 21.81 0.55 2.82
CA GLU A 31 22.36 1.64 2.02
C GLU A 31 22.55 1.21 0.56
N GLU A 32 22.90 -0.06 0.35
CA GLU A 32 23.23 -0.66 -0.94
C GLU A 32 22.11 -1.56 -1.48
N ARG A 33 22.11 -1.80 -2.79
CA ARG A 33 21.24 -2.77 -3.44
C ARG A 33 21.71 -4.19 -3.15
N LEU A 34 20.75 -5.10 -3.01
CA LEU A 34 20.97 -6.55 -2.85
C LEU A 34 21.06 -7.27 -4.19
N ILE A 35 20.56 -6.64 -5.25
CA ILE A 35 20.58 -7.12 -6.64
C ILE A 35 21.67 -6.38 -7.41
N LEU A 36 22.41 -7.13 -8.23
CA LEU A 36 23.36 -6.60 -9.20
C LEU A 36 22.63 -6.10 -10.43
N LEU A 37 22.90 -4.85 -10.81
CA LEU A 37 22.43 -4.25 -12.06
C LEU A 37 23.64 -4.05 -12.98
N ASN A 38 23.40 -3.89 -14.28
CA ASN A 38 24.43 -3.57 -15.24
C ASN A 38 25.03 -2.19 -14.92
N GLU A 39 26.30 -2.18 -14.53
CA GLU A 39 27.05 -0.95 -14.20
C GLU A 39 27.77 -0.35 -15.40
N THR A 40 27.95 -1.12 -16.47
CA THR A 40 28.68 -0.70 -17.68
C THR A 40 27.74 -0.04 -18.68
N GLU A 41 26.60 -0.66 -18.94
CA GLU A 41 25.59 -0.13 -19.85
C GLU A 41 24.61 0.76 -19.09
N LYS A 42 24.81 2.06 -19.26
CA LYS A 42 23.93 3.10 -18.70
C LYS A 42 23.30 3.89 -19.82
N ARG A 43 22.11 4.42 -19.54
CA ARG A 43 21.31 5.20 -20.49
C ARG A 43 20.63 6.37 -19.80
N LYS A 44 20.21 7.32 -20.63
CA LYS A 44 19.23 8.32 -20.26
C LYS A 44 17.86 7.65 -20.11
N LEU A 45 17.26 7.76 -18.93
CA LEU A 45 15.91 7.28 -18.64
C LEU A 45 14.94 8.47 -18.63
N THR A 46 13.92 8.42 -19.48
CA THR A 46 12.83 9.41 -19.47
C THR A 46 11.77 8.99 -18.47
N VAL A 47 11.41 9.91 -17.56
CA VAL A 47 10.40 9.70 -16.52
C VAL A 47 9.21 10.63 -16.78
N PRO A 48 8.01 10.06 -17.05
CA PRO A 48 6.83 10.85 -17.38
C PRO A 48 6.50 11.92 -16.34
N GLY A 49 6.47 13.19 -16.74
CA GLY A 49 6.19 14.33 -15.86
C GLY A 49 7.38 14.82 -15.01
N PHE A 50 8.53 14.13 -15.06
CA PHE A 50 9.72 14.47 -14.27
C PHE A 50 10.98 14.71 -15.11
N GLY A 51 10.88 14.60 -16.44
CA GLY A 51 11.99 14.87 -17.35
C GLY A 51 12.85 13.63 -17.59
N SER A 52 14.17 13.78 -17.59
CA SER A 52 15.08 12.67 -17.86
C SER A 52 16.24 12.64 -16.90
N ILE A 53 16.61 11.43 -16.48
CA ILE A 53 17.72 11.16 -15.58
C ILE A 53 18.82 10.46 -16.37
N GLN A 54 20.06 10.91 -16.20
CA GLN A 54 21.24 10.34 -16.86
C GLN A 54 21.79 9.16 -16.05
N ASP A 55 22.68 8.38 -16.68
CA ASP A 55 23.48 7.37 -16.01
C ASP A 55 22.68 6.27 -15.26
N VAL A 56 21.48 5.95 -15.75
CA VAL A 56 20.63 4.88 -15.20
C VAL A 56 20.96 3.56 -15.89
N SER A 57 21.08 2.47 -15.11
CA SER A 57 21.27 1.12 -15.65
C SER A 57 20.20 0.75 -16.67
N VAL A 58 20.59 0.09 -17.77
CA VAL A 58 19.66 -0.40 -18.82
C VAL A 58 18.61 -1.39 -18.30
N ASP A 59 18.90 -2.02 -17.16
CA ASP A 59 18.07 -3.00 -16.47
C ASP A 59 16.84 -2.39 -15.80
N ILE A 60 16.87 -1.07 -15.55
CA ILE A 60 15.74 -0.36 -14.99
C ILE A 60 14.86 0.17 -16.12
N LYS A 61 13.57 -0.16 -16.04
CA LYS A 61 12.53 0.36 -16.91
C LYS A 61 11.65 1.33 -16.15
N CYS A 62 11.08 2.26 -16.91
CA CYS A 62 10.10 3.20 -16.41
C CYS A 62 8.88 3.15 -17.31
N ASP A 63 7.76 2.75 -16.73
CA ASP A 63 6.48 2.77 -17.42
C ASP A 63 5.71 4.02 -17.06
N LYS A 64 4.84 4.42 -17.99
CA LYS A 64 3.85 5.45 -17.73
C LYS A 64 3.00 5.08 -16.51
N GLY A 65 2.67 6.11 -15.74
CA GLY A 65 1.64 6.02 -14.72
C GLY A 65 0.26 5.90 -15.34
N ASP A 66 -0.72 5.81 -14.45
CA ASP A 66 -2.14 5.76 -14.77
C ASP A 66 -2.96 6.26 -13.59
N ARG A 67 -4.24 6.47 -13.85
CA ARG A 67 -5.23 6.79 -12.83
C ARG A 67 -6.27 5.69 -12.81
N THR A 68 -6.50 5.10 -11.65
CA THR A 68 -7.42 3.99 -11.48
C THR A 68 -8.27 4.22 -10.24
N ARG A 69 -9.59 4.09 -10.38
CA ARG A 69 -10.48 3.91 -9.24
C ARG A 69 -10.68 2.42 -9.02
N TYR A 70 -10.64 1.99 -7.77
CA TYR A 70 -10.83 0.60 -7.39
C TYR A 70 -11.87 0.52 -6.28
N GLN A 71 -12.87 -0.33 -6.49
CA GLN A 71 -13.92 -0.62 -5.51
C GLN A 71 -13.89 -2.11 -5.20
N SER A 72 -13.82 -2.45 -3.91
CA SER A 72 -13.95 -3.83 -3.46
C SER A 72 -15.40 -4.15 -3.11
N ASP A 73 -15.73 -5.44 -3.08
CA ASP A 73 -16.85 -5.92 -2.27
C ASP A 73 -16.56 -5.74 -0.77
N ILE A 74 -17.56 -6.04 0.06
CA ILE A 74 -17.39 -6.16 1.51
C ILE A 74 -16.85 -7.57 1.81
N LEU A 75 -15.60 -7.63 2.26
CA LEU A 75 -14.82 -8.87 2.39
C LEU A 75 -14.50 -9.18 3.85
N THR A 76 -14.27 -10.45 4.14
CA THR A 76 -13.66 -10.84 5.44
C THR A 76 -12.22 -10.33 5.55
N PHE A 77 -11.69 -10.25 6.77
CA PHE A 77 -10.28 -9.86 7.01
C PHE A 77 -9.30 -10.63 6.13
N THR A 78 -9.43 -11.95 6.07
CA THR A 78 -8.54 -12.84 5.31
C THR A 78 -8.64 -12.60 3.80
N GLN A 79 -9.85 -12.41 3.27
CA GLN A 79 -10.05 -12.12 1.84
C GLN A 79 -9.48 -10.76 1.46
N MET A 80 -9.66 -9.74 2.30
CA MET A 80 -9.09 -8.41 2.07
C MET A 80 -7.56 -8.42 2.16
N SER A 81 -7.00 -9.12 3.14
CA SER A 81 -5.55 -9.34 3.26
C SER A 81 -4.97 -9.98 1.98
N GLU A 82 -5.60 -11.05 1.49
CA GLU A 82 -5.21 -11.71 0.25
C GLU A 82 -5.31 -10.78 -0.97
N LEU A 83 -6.36 -9.95 -1.04
CA LEU A 83 -6.52 -8.96 -2.11
C LEU A 83 -5.35 -7.95 -2.12
N PHE A 84 -4.95 -7.43 -0.95
CA PHE A 84 -3.84 -6.49 -0.82
C PHE A 84 -2.49 -7.13 -1.21
N ASN A 85 -2.27 -8.38 -0.80
CA ASN A 85 -1.07 -9.12 -1.17
C ASN A 85 -0.99 -9.37 -2.68
N ARG A 86 -2.10 -9.81 -3.31
CA ARG A 86 -2.17 -10.02 -4.76
C ARG A 86 -1.90 -8.75 -5.55
N LYS A 87 -2.42 -7.60 -5.10
CA LYS A 87 -2.13 -6.28 -5.70
C LYS A 87 -0.64 -5.90 -5.66
N SER A 88 0.11 -6.55 -4.78
CA SER A 88 1.54 -6.33 -4.56
C SER A 88 2.38 -7.51 -5.07
N SER A 89 1.79 -8.38 -5.92
CA SER A 89 2.41 -9.60 -6.46
C SER A 89 2.95 -10.55 -5.39
N ILE A 90 2.33 -10.57 -4.20
CA ILE A 90 2.69 -11.44 -3.09
C ILE A 90 1.61 -12.53 -2.94
N PRO A 91 1.99 -13.82 -2.91
CA PRO A 91 1.05 -14.90 -2.69
C PRO A 91 0.61 -15.00 -1.22
N GLY A 92 -0.55 -15.60 -0.99
CA GLY A 92 -1.00 -15.97 0.36
C GLY A 92 -1.87 -14.91 1.04
N LYS A 93 -2.25 -15.24 2.28
CA LYS A 93 -3.34 -14.58 3.02
C LYS A 93 -2.89 -13.89 4.31
N ILE A 94 -1.60 -14.00 4.64
CA ILE A 94 -1.02 -13.37 5.84
C ILE A 94 -0.98 -11.85 5.60
N PRO A 95 -1.51 -11.03 6.51
CA PRO A 95 -1.58 -9.59 6.32
C PRO A 95 -0.19 -8.97 6.22
N SER A 96 0.04 -8.22 5.14
CA SER A 96 1.23 -7.38 4.99
C SER A 96 1.16 -6.15 5.89
N GLY A 97 2.31 -5.55 6.18
CA GLY A 97 2.38 -4.29 6.92
C GLY A 97 1.70 -3.14 6.19
N TYR A 98 1.67 -3.18 4.86
CA TYR A 98 0.89 -2.25 4.06
C TYR A 98 -0.61 -2.36 4.32
N PHE A 99 -1.16 -3.58 4.33
CA PHE A 99 -2.56 -3.82 4.68
C PHE A 99 -2.85 -3.33 6.11
N ASN A 100 -1.99 -3.65 7.07
CA ASN A 100 -2.15 -3.23 8.46
C ASN A 100 -2.14 -1.69 8.60
N SER A 101 -1.18 -1.04 7.95
CA SER A 101 -1.07 0.43 7.95
C SER A 101 -2.30 1.10 7.33
N VAL A 102 -2.83 0.55 6.23
CA VAL A 102 -4.00 1.11 5.55
C VAL A 102 -5.24 1.07 6.43
N PHE A 103 -5.51 -0.05 7.10
CA PHE A 103 -6.69 -0.19 7.97
C PHE A 103 -6.48 0.26 9.42
N GLY A 104 -5.30 0.77 9.76
CA GLY A 104 -4.96 1.16 11.13
C GLY A 104 -5.03 -0.02 12.09
N PHE A 105 -4.59 -1.20 11.66
CA PHE A 105 -4.39 -2.34 12.54
C PHE A 105 -3.11 -2.18 13.34
N ASP A 106 -3.18 -2.44 14.65
CA ASP A 106 -2.04 -2.31 15.55
C ASP A 106 -0.96 -3.36 15.25
N TYR A 107 0.28 -3.08 15.67
CA TYR A 107 1.43 -4.01 15.56
C TYR A 107 1.34 -5.24 16.47
N GLY A 108 0.16 -5.52 17.02
CA GLY A 108 -0.11 -6.69 17.85
C GLY A 108 -0.33 -7.97 17.03
N SER A 109 -1.08 -8.91 17.59
CA SER A 109 -1.41 -10.14 16.88
C SER A 109 -2.46 -9.88 15.81
N TRP A 110 -2.10 -10.12 14.54
CA TRP A 110 -3.06 -10.03 13.43
C TRP A 110 -4.27 -10.97 13.62
N SER A 111 -4.11 -12.07 14.37
CA SER A 111 -5.21 -12.98 14.67
C SER A 111 -6.28 -12.34 15.56
N SER A 112 -5.89 -11.45 16.48
CA SER A 112 -6.81 -10.71 17.33
C SER A 112 -7.57 -9.66 16.53
N GLU A 113 -6.89 -8.93 15.64
CA GLU A 113 -7.54 -7.99 14.72
C GLU A 113 -8.51 -8.69 13.78
N ALA A 114 -8.13 -9.85 13.26
CA ALA A 114 -9.00 -10.67 12.43
C ALA A 114 -10.23 -11.17 13.20
N ALA A 115 -10.08 -11.55 14.47
CA ALA A 115 -11.19 -12.01 15.31
C ALA A 115 -12.18 -10.89 15.67
N ASN A 116 -11.71 -9.65 15.80
CA ASN A 116 -12.55 -8.48 16.12
C ASN A 116 -13.12 -7.78 14.88
N THR A 117 -12.63 -8.11 13.69
CA THR A 117 -13.08 -7.51 12.43
C THR A 117 -14.09 -8.41 11.73
N LYS A 118 -15.33 -7.95 11.61
CA LYS A 118 -16.39 -8.65 10.88
C LYS A 118 -16.14 -8.61 9.38
N CYS A 119 -16.02 -7.40 8.84
CA CYS A 119 -15.90 -7.15 7.42
C CYS A 119 -15.08 -5.89 7.14
N LEU A 120 -14.46 -5.84 5.97
CA LEU A 120 -13.68 -4.72 5.45
C LEU A 120 -14.18 -4.33 4.05
N GLY A 121 -14.08 -3.05 3.73
CA GLY A 121 -14.40 -2.51 2.41
C GLY A 121 -13.44 -1.39 2.01
N VAL A 122 -13.19 -1.24 0.71
CA VAL A 122 -12.31 -0.20 0.15
C VAL A 122 -12.92 0.40 -1.11
N ASP A 123 -12.99 1.71 -1.17
CA ASP A 123 -13.06 2.49 -2.41
C ASP A 123 -11.83 3.39 -2.47
N GLY A 124 -11.05 3.29 -3.54
CA GLY A 124 -9.78 4.00 -3.64
C GLY A 124 -9.57 4.63 -5.00
N CYS A 125 -9.12 5.89 -5.01
CA CYS A 125 -8.61 6.56 -6.20
C CYS A 125 -7.08 6.58 -6.16
N LEU A 126 -6.44 5.91 -7.10
CA LEU A 126 -4.98 5.80 -7.20
C LEU A 126 -4.50 6.58 -8.41
N ILE A 127 -3.54 7.47 -8.20
CA ILE A 127 -2.83 8.20 -9.25
C ILE A 127 -1.39 7.75 -9.19
N ARG A 128 -1.00 6.82 -10.07
CA ARG A 128 0.40 6.47 -10.30
C ARG A 128 0.94 7.45 -11.33
N LEU A 129 2.02 8.14 -10.99
CA LEU A 129 2.68 9.09 -11.90
C LEU A 129 3.63 8.35 -12.85
N PHE A 130 4.37 7.39 -12.30
CA PHE A 130 5.22 6.48 -13.05
C PHE A 130 5.46 5.19 -12.25
N ASN A 131 5.86 4.15 -12.97
CA ASN A 131 6.28 2.87 -12.38
C ASN A 131 7.75 2.64 -12.72
N LEU A 132 8.53 2.16 -11.76
CA LEU A 132 9.91 1.73 -11.99
C LEU A 132 10.01 0.25 -11.66
N HIS A 133 10.70 -0.52 -12.48
CA HIS A 133 10.98 -1.92 -12.20
C HIS A 133 12.30 -2.38 -12.80
N ILE A 134 12.84 -3.46 -12.25
CA ILE A 134 13.99 -4.18 -12.76
C ILE A 134 13.47 -5.24 -13.73
N ASP A 135 14.00 -5.26 -14.95
CA ASP A 135 13.52 -6.08 -16.05
C ASP A 135 14.37 -7.33 -16.40
N PRO A 136 15.70 -7.43 -16.13
CA PRO A 136 16.40 -8.67 -16.44
C PRO A 136 15.98 -9.80 -15.50
N PHE A 137 15.55 -10.91 -16.11
CA PHE A 137 15.46 -12.21 -15.45
C PHE A 137 16.49 -13.16 -16.09
N PRO A 138 17.34 -13.84 -15.29
CA PRO A 138 17.28 -13.94 -13.82
C PRO A 138 17.90 -12.74 -13.08
N LEU A 139 17.34 -12.42 -11.91
CA LEU A 139 17.92 -11.44 -10.97
C LEU A 139 19.17 -12.04 -10.32
N LEU A 140 20.29 -11.31 -10.34
CA LEU A 140 21.55 -11.73 -9.73
C LEU A 140 21.74 -11.08 -8.36
N LEU A 141 21.96 -11.90 -7.33
CA LEU A 141 22.23 -11.41 -5.98
C LEU A 141 23.69 -10.97 -5.84
N SER A 142 23.92 -9.94 -5.02
CA SER A 142 25.27 -9.51 -4.68
C SER A 142 26.02 -10.59 -3.87
N LYS A 143 27.35 -10.65 -3.99
CA LYS A 143 28.17 -11.59 -3.21
C LYS A 143 27.97 -11.42 -1.70
N LYS A 144 27.76 -10.18 -1.27
CA LYS A 144 27.52 -9.80 0.13
C LYS A 144 26.31 -10.53 0.72
N ILE A 145 25.18 -10.55 0.00
CA ILE A 145 23.99 -11.25 0.50
C ILE A 145 24.16 -12.77 0.44
N ILE A 146 24.75 -13.31 -0.64
CA ILE A 146 25.01 -14.75 -0.77
C ILE A 146 25.84 -15.26 0.42
N GLN A 147 26.88 -14.53 0.82
CA GLN A 147 27.74 -14.86 1.95
C GLN A 147 27.06 -14.67 3.31
N ALA A 148 26.06 -13.79 3.40
CA ALA A 148 25.37 -13.51 4.64
C ALA A 148 24.25 -14.52 4.96
N VAL A 149 23.80 -15.32 3.98
CA VAL A 149 22.78 -16.34 4.19
C VAL A 149 23.31 -17.40 5.17
N PRO A 150 22.61 -17.66 6.30
CA PRO A 150 23.01 -18.72 7.22
C PRO A 150 23.02 -20.09 6.53
N SER A 151 24.07 -20.88 6.79
CA SER A 151 24.23 -22.21 6.18
C SER A 151 23.36 -23.30 6.82
N SER A 152 22.66 -22.99 7.92
CA SER A 152 21.79 -23.90 8.66
C SER A 152 20.62 -23.15 9.27
N TRP A 153 19.63 -23.90 9.77
CA TRP A 153 18.49 -23.36 10.48
C TRP A 153 18.89 -22.90 11.89
N ASP A 154 19.48 -21.71 11.99
CA ASP A 154 19.81 -21.04 13.25
C ASP A 154 18.91 -19.82 13.45
N PRO A 155 17.90 -19.87 14.35
CA PRO A 155 16.93 -18.79 14.49
C PRO A 155 17.53 -17.41 14.79
N PRO A 156 18.53 -17.26 15.69
CA PRO A 156 19.23 -15.98 15.87
C PRO A 156 19.94 -15.47 14.62
N ALA A 157 20.63 -16.32 13.84
CA ALA A 157 21.27 -15.88 12.59
C ALA A 157 20.24 -15.48 11.53
N LEU A 158 19.13 -16.21 11.41
CA LEU A 158 18.02 -15.85 10.52
C LEU A 158 17.38 -14.52 10.91
N ALA A 159 17.16 -14.29 12.21
CA ALA A 159 16.65 -13.02 12.72
C ALA A 159 17.58 -11.85 12.36
N ARG A 160 18.89 -11.99 12.59
CA ARG A 160 19.88 -10.97 12.19
C ARG A 160 19.93 -10.75 10.67
N PHE A 161 19.80 -11.81 9.88
CA PHE A 161 19.74 -11.71 8.43
C PHE A 161 18.53 -10.88 7.99
N ILE A 162 17.34 -11.19 8.51
CA ILE A 162 16.10 -10.46 8.22
C ILE A 162 16.20 -9.01 8.71
N GLU A 163 16.77 -8.78 9.89
CA GLU A 163 16.98 -7.43 10.43
C GLU A 163 17.80 -6.57 9.47
N ASN A 164 18.89 -7.12 8.93
CA ASN A 164 19.81 -6.41 8.03
C ASN A 164 19.32 -6.29 6.58
N PHE A 165 18.73 -7.35 6.03
CA PHE A 165 18.43 -7.45 4.59
C PHE A 165 16.95 -7.47 4.26
N GLY A 166 16.09 -7.59 5.25
CA GLY A 166 14.65 -7.71 5.06
C GLY A 166 14.19 -9.13 4.75
N THR A 167 12.89 -9.27 4.56
CA THR A 167 12.26 -10.53 4.14
C THR A 167 12.09 -10.62 2.62
N HIS A 168 12.05 -9.47 1.94
CA HIS A 168 11.79 -9.36 0.51
C HIS A 168 12.71 -8.31 -0.14
N ILE A 169 12.81 -8.33 -1.47
CA ILE A 169 13.57 -7.36 -2.25
C ILE A 169 12.61 -6.57 -3.14
N LEU A 170 12.79 -5.24 -3.20
CA LEU A 170 11.98 -4.35 -4.02
C LEU A 170 12.42 -4.42 -5.49
N VAL A 171 11.71 -5.20 -6.31
CA VAL A 171 12.01 -5.34 -7.75
C VAL A 171 11.19 -4.40 -8.63
N GLY A 172 10.13 -3.81 -8.09
CA GLY A 172 9.31 -2.84 -8.78
C GLY A 172 8.50 -2.01 -7.79
N LEU A 173 8.18 -0.77 -8.17
CA LEU A 173 7.45 0.19 -7.35
C LEU A 173 6.68 1.18 -8.23
N SER A 174 5.65 1.79 -7.65
CA SER A 174 4.89 2.88 -8.25
C SER A 174 5.02 4.14 -7.40
N ILE A 175 5.29 5.29 -8.02
CA ILE A 175 5.31 6.58 -7.35
C ILE A 175 4.06 7.36 -7.74
N GLY A 176 3.42 7.98 -6.75
CA GLY A 176 2.24 8.80 -6.95
C GLY A 176 1.48 9.03 -5.66
N GLY A 177 0.16 9.14 -5.76
CA GLY A 177 -0.76 9.38 -4.65
C GLY A 177 -1.91 8.38 -4.65
N LYS A 178 -2.55 8.25 -3.49
CA LYS A 178 -3.80 7.51 -3.34
C LYS A 178 -4.68 8.18 -2.31
N ASP A 179 -5.97 8.20 -2.60
CA ASP A 179 -7.01 8.53 -1.64
C ASP A 179 -7.83 7.27 -1.41
N LEU A 180 -8.03 6.89 -0.15
CA LEU A 180 -8.72 5.66 0.23
C LEU A 180 -9.86 5.97 1.19
N LEU A 181 -11.05 5.52 0.84
CA LEU A 181 -12.19 5.42 1.72
C LEU A 181 -12.30 3.96 2.20
N LEU A 182 -12.31 3.78 3.51
CA LEU A 182 -12.21 2.46 4.14
C LEU A 182 -13.42 2.22 5.04
N VAL A 183 -13.94 1.00 5.00
CA VAL A 183 -14.88 0.49 6.00
C VAL A 183 -14.14 -0.57 6.81
N LYS A 184 -14.13 -0.38 8.14
CA LYS A 184 -13.70 -1.39 9.12
C LYS A 184 -14.87 -1.69 10.05
N GLN A 185 -15.54 -2.81 9.84
CA GLN A 185 -16.70 -3.21 10.64
C GLN A 185 -16.26 -4.12 11.80
N ASP A 186 -16.59 -3.71 13.02
CA ASP A 186 -16.42 -4.53 14.22
C ASP A 186 -17.46 -5.67 14.28
N VAL A 187 -17.10 -6.80 14.90
CA VAL A 187 -18.00 -7.95 15.13
C VAL A 187 -19.30 -7.62 15.85
N SER A 188 -19.32 -6.56 16.66
CA SER A 188 -20.52 -6.08 17.35
C SER A 188 -21.51 -5.33 16.48
N SER A 189 -21.11 -4.84 15.30
CA SER A 189 -22.02 -4.09 14.40
C SER A 189 -23.01 -5.02 13.69
N ASN A 190 -24.26 -4.59 13.66
CA ASN A 190 -25.36 -5.32 13.03
C ASN A 190 -25.64 -4.93 11.58
N LEU A 191 -24.87 -3.98 11.00
CA LEU A 191 -25.03 -3.57 9.61
C LEU A 191 -24.75 -4.73 8.64
N GLY A 192 -25.63 -4.87 7.64
CA GLY A 192 -25.49 -5.89 6.61
C GLY A 192 -24.41 -5.52 5.59
N PRO A 193 -23.75 -6.51 4.95
CA PRO A 193 -22.75 -6.24 3.91
C PRO A 193 -23.28 -5.40 2.75
N SER A 194 -24.55 -5.57 2.38
CA SER A 194 -25.17 -4.79 1.29
C SER A 194 -25.34 -3.32 1.66
N ASP A 195 -25.77 -3.03 2.90
CA ASP A 195 -25.90 -1.66 3.39
C ASP A 195 -24.53 -0.97 3.47
N LEU A 196 -23.51 -1.69 3.97
CA LEU A 196 -22.13 -1.20 4.00
C LEU A 196 -21.60 -0.91 2.61
N LYS A 197 -21.85 -1.79 1.62
CA LYS A 197 -21.43 -1.58 0.23
C LYS A 197 -22.09 -0.35 -0.36
N ASN A 198 -23.40 -0.20 -0.20
CA ASN A 198 -24.14 0.94 -0.72
C ASN A 198 -23.63 2.25 -0.12
N HIS A 199 -23.42 2.31 1.21
CA HIS A 199 -22.88 3.50 1.85
C HIS A 199 -21.44 3.82 1.43
N LEU A 200 -20.58 2.79 1.29
CA LEU A 200 -19.22 2.96 0.81
C LEU A 200 -19.19 3.52 -0.63
N ASP A 201 -20.01 2.98 -1.52
CA ASP A 201 -20.07 3.41 -2.92
C ASP A 201 -20.65 4.82 -3.06
N GLU A 202 -21.75 5.12 -2.37
CA GLU A 202 -22.36 6.45 -2.39
C GLU A 202 -21.41 7.53 -1.87
N LEU A 203 -20.66 7.22 -0.81
CA LEU A 203 -19.68 8.15 -0.25
C LEU A 203 -18.44 8.25 -1.14
N GLY A 204 -17.97 7.14 -1.69
CA GLY A 204 -16.87 7.12 -2.67
C GLY A 204 -17.20 7.95 -3.91
N ASP A 205 -18.43 7.86 -4.43
CA ASP A 205 -18.88 8.67 -5.58
C ASP A 205 -18.92 10.16 -5.25
N GLN A 206 -19.38 10.52 -4.06
CA GLN A 206 -19.34 11.91 -3.61
C GLN A 206 -17.91 12.44 -3.56
N LEU A 207 -16.98 11.66 -2.97
CA LEU A 207 -15.59 12.09 -2.77
C LEU A 207 -14.75 12.08 -4.05
N PHE A 208 -14.88 11.05 -4.89
CA PHE A 208 -13.94 10.82 -6.00
C PHE A 208 -14.45 11.24 -7.38
N SER A 209 -15.77 11.36 -7.58
CA SER A 209 -16.34 11.79 -8.87
C SER A 209 -16.48 13.31 -8.99
N GLY A 210 -16.14 14.08 -7.94
CA GLY A 210 -16.21 15.54 -7.94
C GLY A 210 -17.65 16.09 -7.87
N THR A 211 -18.64 15.23 -7.66
CA THR A 211 -20.05 15.60 -7.41
C THR A 211 -20.32 16.02 -5.96
N CYS A 212 -19.26 16.21 -5.16
CA CYS A 212 -19.35 16.71 -3.79
C CYS A 212 -19.80 18.18 -3.79
N ASN A 213 -21.10 18.40 -3.80
CA ASN A 213 -21.63 19.67 -3.32
C ASN A 213 -21.33 19.70 -1.81
N PHE A 214 -20.48 20.62 -1.35
CA PHE A 214 -20.19 20.88 0.08
C PHE A 214 -21.42 21.33 0.89
N LEU A 215 -22.63 21.01 0.44
CA LEU A 215 -23.87 21.36 1.09
C LEU A 215 -24.26 20.22 2.04
N PRO A 216 -24.46 20.51 3.33
CA PRO A 216 -25.03 19.52 4.25
C PRO A 216 -26.33 19.00 3.65
N LYS A 217 -26.45 17.68 3.49
CA LYS A 217 -27.64 17.06 2.89
C LYS A 217 -28.88 17.55 3.64
N LYS A 218 -29.81 18.19 2.93
CA LYS A 218 -31.16 18.45 3.43
C LYS A 218 -31.85 17.12 3.73
N LYS A 219 -32.72 17.16 4.74
CA LYS A 219 -33.46 16.09 5.45
C LYS A 219 -34.28 15.07 4.61
N ASP A 220 -34.01 14.87 3.32
CA ASP A 220 -34.84 14.02 2.45
C ASP A 220 -34.12 12.73 2.01
N GLN A 221 -33.54 11.99 2.96
CA GLN A 221 -33.22 10.57 2.75
C GLN A 221 -34.07 9.71 3.67
N LYS A 222 -34.83 8.78 3.09
CA LYS A 222 -35.77 7.87 3.78
C LYS A 222 -35.08 6.86 4.72
N HIS A 223 -33.75 6.82 4.74
CA HIS A 223 -32.95 5.99 5.64
C HIS A 223 -31.93 6.87 6.36
N LYS A 224 -31.89 6.80 7.70
CA LYS A 224 -30.86 7.50 8.49
C LYS A 224 -29.49 6.92 8.12
N ILE A 225 -28.61 7.73 7.56
CA ILE A 225 -27.20 7.36 7.33
C ILE A 225 -26.57 7.04 8.69
N PRO A 226 -25.90 5.89 8.88
CA PRO A 226 -25.20 5.60 10.12
C PRO A 226 -24.12 6.66 10.39
N PRO A 227 -23.93 7.12 11.64
CA PRO A 227 -22.99 8.20 11.95
C PRO A 227 -21.56 7.95 11.46
N ALA A 228 -21.13 6.69 11.37
CA ALA A 228 -19.81 6.30 10.84
C ALA A 228 -19.55 6.74 9.38
N PHE A 229 -20.60 7.00 8.59
CA PHE A 229 -20.49 7.45 7.20
C PHE A 229 -20.69 8.96 7.05
N ASP A 230 -20.95 9.69 8.14
CA ASP A 230 -20.97 11.16 8.14
C ASP A 230 -19.55 11.71 8.34
N VAL A 231 -18.73 11.59 7.29
CA VAL A 231 -17.33 12.07 7.28
C VAL A 231 -17.20 13.58 7.10
N PHE A 232 -18.31 14.30 7.01
CA PHE A 232 -18.35 15.75 6.82
C PHE A 232 -18.67 16.51 8.13
N GLY A 233 -18.91 15.79 9.22
CA GLY A 233 -19.18 16.35 10.55
C GLY A 233 -17.92 16.85 11.29
N PRO A 234 -18.09 17.56 12.42
CA PRO A 234 -16.98 18.19 13.16
C PRO A 234 -16.09 17.21 13.95
N GLN A 235 -16.44 15.92 14.04
CA GLN A 235 -15.66 14.90 14.75
C GLN A 235 -14.74 14.14 13.80
N ILE A 236 -13.71 14.82 13.30
CA ILE A 236 -12.65 14.19 12.51
C ILE A 236 -11.44 13.98 13.42
N ALA A 237 -11.13 12.73 13.76
CA ALA A 237 -9.85 12.38 14.35
C ALA A 237 -8.84 12.15 13.21
N ALA A 238 -7.77 12.96 13.17
CA ALA A 238 -6.68 12.76 12.23
C ALA A 238 -5.72 11.69 12.78
N PHE A 239 -5.56 10.57 12.07
CA PHE A 239 -4.55 9.56 12.37
C PHE A 239 -3.56 9.50 11.22
N ASN A 240 -2.30 9.90 11.43
CA ASN A 240 -1.24 9.81 10.42
C ASN A 240 -1.58 10.40 9.03
N GLY A 241 -2.43 11.43 8.97
CA GLY A 241 -2.87 12.07 7.72
C GLY A 241 -4.15 11.49 7.10
N SER A 242 -4.80 10.50 7.71
CA SER A 242 -6.15 10.05 7.37
C SER A 242 -7.18 10.57 8.38
N THR A 243 -8.37 10.92 7.90
CA THR A 243 -9.51 11.33 8.72
C THR A 243 -10.36 10.10 9.03
N SER A 244 -10.55 9.77 10.30
CA SER A 244 -11.36 8.63 10.74
C SER A 244 -12.60 9.10 11.50
N VAL A 245 -13.74 8.48 11.19
CA VAL A 245 -14.98 8.60 11.96
C VAL A 245 -15.31 7.24 12.53
N CYS A 246 -15.44 7.16 13.86
CA CYS A 246 -15.78 5.93 14.57
C CYS A 246 -17.07 6.18 15.35
N ALA A 247 -18.06 5.31 15.15
CA ALA A 247 -19.31 5.33 15.90
C ALA A 247 -19.64 3.92 16.38
N LYS A 248 -20.20 3.82 17.58
CA LYS A 248 -20.86 2.61 18.05
C LYS A 248 -22.32 2.70 17.63
N ASP A 249 -22.82 1.65 16.98
CA ASP A 249 -24.26 1.48 16.73
C ASP A 249 -25.00 1.14 18.04
#